data_AF-A0A955JU16-F1
#
_entry.id   AF-A0A955JU16-F1
#
_cell.length_a   1.000
_cell.length_b   1.000
_cell.length_c   1.000
_cell.angle_alpha   90.00
_cell.angle_beta   90.00
_cell.angle_gamma   90.00
#
_symmetry.space_group_name_H-M   'P 1'
#
loop_
_entity.id
_entity.type
_entity.pdbx_description
1 polymer ?
#
loop_
_entity_poly.entity_id
_entity_poly.type
_entity_poly.pdbx_seq_one_letter_code
_entity_poly.pdbx_strand_id
1 'polypeptide(L)'
;MSEKSDDEVIESIENKKPKTAKKRTLSKRFKIIAIVLIAILIVPLSYAGYIYAATPTVIREPKLEHYHFRMQILVNGKAENFAEDKYQQDYAKDQCNANLPEQPIHFHDQKDQFTHIHWEGMTGGMVMKYYGWNYIGGINKALGYKLDNLMDVQKVNTHGNFLPAAPDDAQFYIYTGNESDYQEKSFDDWKNQDLEQFFGNTSNFPAHEQNKQTSLLDRVFPKASAHGGVEDGNDGEPGEETEEEKLTRINNMIGNVVIFVQKDKPTDQQIKERFNDLEPLSDSTCGG
;
A
#
# COMPACT_ATOMS: atom_id res chain seq x y z
N MET A 1 -90.90 69.13 -0.84
CA MET A 1 -91.01 69.36 0.62
C MET A 1 -91.22 68.01 1.28
N SER A 2 -90.13 67.38 1.72
CA SER A 2 -90.07 66.39 2.80
C SER A 2 -88.59 65.99 2.92
N GLU A 3 -87.96 66.45 4.00
CA GLU A 3 -86.68 65.97 4.48
C GLU A 3 -86.69 64.45 4.67
N LYS A 4 -85.54 63.82 4.43
CA LYS A 4 -85.03 62.75 5.28
C LYS A 4 -83.51 62.71 5.22
N SER A 5 -82.97 62.77 6.43
CA SER A 5 -81.60 62.85 6.88
C SER A 5 -80.78 61.57 6.64
N ASP A 6 -79.48 61.79 6.43
CA ASP A 6 -78.32 61.17 7.08
C ASP A 6 -78.33 59.66 7.33
N ASP A 7 -77.37 58.96 6.73
CA ASP A 7 -76.34 58.28 7.53
C ASP A 7 -75.12 57.93 6.67
N GLU A 8 -74.01 58.54 7.06
CA GLU A 8 -72.67 58.40 6.51
C GLU A 8 -72.02 57.15 7.11
N VAL A 9 -71.92 56.06 6.34
CA VAL A 9 -71.20 54.85 6.77
C VAL A 9 -69.71 55.06 6.52
N ILE A 10 -69.02 55.55 7.55
CA ILE A 10 -67.55 55.54 7.64
C ILE A 10 -67.12 54.09 7.85
N GLU A 11 -66.74 53.41 6.77
CA GLU A 11 -66.13 52.08 6.80
C GLU A 11 -64.70 52.22 7.37
N SER A 12 -64.55 51.89 8.65
CA SER A 12 -63.27 51.87 9.35
C SER A 12 -62.34 50.84 8.70
N ILE A 13 -61.36 51.30 7.93
CA ILE A 13 -60.22 50.50 7.46
C ILE A 13 -59.41 50.09 8.68
N GLU A 14 -59.76 48.93 9.24
CA GLU A 14 -59.05 48.30 10.33
C GLU A 14 -57.66 47.89 9.83
N ASN A 15 -56.68 48.71 10.19
CA ASN A 15 -55.28 48.57 9.85
C ASN A 15 -54.71 47.31 10.54
N LYS A 16 -54.89 46.14 9.90
CA LYS A 16 -54.31 44.86 10.34
C LYS A 16 -52.79 44.94 10.29
N LYS A 17 -52.19 45.33 11.42
CA LYS A 17 -50.75 45.20 11.67
C LYS A 17 -50.28 43.82 11.17
N PRO A 18 -49.21 43.75 10.36
CA PRO A 18 -48.67 42.47 9.95
C PRO A 18 -48.29 41.71 11.22
N LYS A 19 -48.93 40.55 11.42
CA LYS A 19 -48.57 39.62 12.49
C LYS A 19 -47.12 39.22 12.24
N THR A 20 -46.18 39.87 12.93
CA THR A 20 -44.77 39.50 12.93
C THR A 20 -44.69 38.01 13.21
N ALA A 21 -44.30 37.24 12.21
CA ALA A 21 -44.12 35.80 12.32
C ALA A 21 -43.25 35.53 13.54
N LYS A 22 -43.85 34.93 14.59
CA LYS A 22 -43.11 34.50 15.78
C LYS A 22 -42.01 33.57 15.29
N LYS A 23 -40.77 34.07 15.21
CA LYS A 23 -39.58 33.25 14.98
C LYS A 23 -39.62 32.18 16.07
N ARG A 24 -40.00 30.95 15.71
CA ARG A 24 -39.94 29.78 16.59
C ARG A 24 -38.47 29.59 16.92
N THR A 25 -38.01 30.22 18.00
CA THR A 25 -36.68 30.02 18.52
C THR A 25 -36.63 28.58 19.01
N LEU A 26 -36.00 27.70 18.22
CA LEU A 26 -35.65 26.35 18.67
C LEU A 26 -35.04 26.47 20.06
N SER A 27 -35.57 25.72 21.03
CA SER A 27 -35.05 25.76 22.39
C SER A 27 -33.55 25.41 22.37
N LYS A 28 -32.76 26.03 23.26
CA LYS A 28 -31.31 25.77 23.32
C LYS A 28 -31.00 24.27 23.39
N ARG A 29 -31.88 23.47 24.02
CA ARG A 29 -31.79 22.01 24.10
C ARG A 29 -31.89 21.32 22.74
N PHE A 30 -32.84 21.72 21.88
CA PHE A 30 -32.96 21.16 20.52
C PHE A 30 -31.74 21.49 19.65
N LYS A 31 -31.15 22.68 19.79
CA LYS A 31 -29.92 23.04 19.08
C LYS A 31 -28.73 22.18 19.51
N ILE A 32 -28.58 21.95 20.81
CA ILE A 32 -27.52 21.08 21.35
C ILE A 32 -27.70 19.64 20.85
N ILE A 33 -28.92 19.09 20.91
CA ILE A 33 -29.19 17.73 20.40
C ILE A 33 -28.87 17.63 18.90
N ALA A 34 -29.28 18.62 18.10
CA ALA A 34 -28.98 18.65 16.68
C ALA A 34 -27.47 18.68 16.41
N ILE A 35 -26.71 19.50 17.16
CA ILE A 35 -25.23 19.56 17.04
C ILE A 35 -24.61 18.21 17.40
N VAL A 36 -25.07 17.57 18.49
CA VAL A 36 -24.55 16.27 18.92
C VAL A 36 -24.82 15.19 17.87
N LEU A 37 -26.04 15.13 17.31
CA LEU A 37 -26.39 14.18 16.25
C LEU A 37 -25.56 14.41 14.98
N ILE A 38 -25.35 15.67 14.61
CA ILE A 38 -24.48 16.03 13.48
C ILE A 38 -23.04 15.61 13.77
N ALA A 39 -22.52 15.83 14.98
CA ALA A 39 -21.17 15.41 15.35
C ALA A 39 -21.02 13.89 15.32
N ILE A 40 -22.01 13.14 15.80
CA ILE A 40 -22.04 11.67 15.76
C ILE A 40 -22.01 11.14 14.32
N LEU A 41 -22.54 11.88 13.34
CA LEU A 41 -22.47 11.50 11.93
C LEU A 41 -21.17 11.97 11.26
N ILE A 42 -20.76 13.22 11.49
CA ILE A 42 -19.61 13.82 10.81
C ILE A 42 -18.30 13.18 11.26
N VAL A 43 -18.14 12.88 12.55
CA VAL A 43 -16.87 12.35 13.08
C VAL A 43 -16.52 10.99 12.45
N PRO A 44 -17.41 9.97 12.43
CA PRO A 44 -17.14 8.71 11.76
C PRO A 44 -16.92 8.85 10.26
N LEU A 45 -17.72 9.67 9.58
CA LEU A 45 -17.57 9.91 8.13
C LEU A 45 -16.23 10.57 7.79
N SER A 46 -15.82 11.55 8.59
CA SER A 46 -14.53 12.23 8.42
C SER A 46 -13.37 11.28 8.70
N TYR A 47 -13.49 10.45 9.73
CA TYR A 47 -12.49 9.44 10.06
C TYR A 47 -12.36 8.38 8.97
N ALA A 48 -13.48 7.86 8.45
CA ALA A 48 -13.50 6.93 7.33
C ALA A 48 -12.91 7.55 6.04
N GLY A 49 -13.26 8.81 5.75
CA GLY A 49 -12.69 9.56 4.63
C GLY A 49 -11.18 9.76 4.76
N TYR A 50 -10.70 10.06 5.97
CA TYR A 50 -9.26 10.14 6.26
C TYR A 50 -8.56 8.79 6.06
N ILE A 51 -9.09 7.69 6.62
CA ILE A 51 -8.53 6.35 6.44
C ILE A 51 -8.44 5.99 4.94
N TYR A 52 -9.51 6.23 4.20
CA TYR A 52 -9.57 5.94 2.77
C TYR A 52 -8.55 6.76 1.97
N ALA A 53 -8.37 8.04 2.30
CA ALA A 53 -7.41 8.92 1.61
C ALA A 53 -5.95 8.66 2.02
N ALA A 54 -5.70 8.26 3.27
CA ALA A 54 -4.37 8.03 3.82
C ALA A 54 -3.84 6.60 3.58
N THR A 55 -4.66 5.71 3.02
CA THR A 55 -4.29 4.33 2.71
C THR A 55 -4.02 4.17 1.22
N PRO A 56 -2.84 3.65 0.81
CA PRO A 56 -2.54 3.34 -0.59
C PRO A 56 -3.56 2.36 -1.20
N THR A 57 -3.85 2.48 -2.49
CA THR A 57 -4.83 1.62 -3.18
C THR A 57 -4.55 0.14 -2.99
N VAL A 58 -3.29 -0.28 -3.12
CA VAL A 58 -2.87 -1.68 -2.99
C VAL A 58 -3.03 -2.23 -1.57
N ILE A 59 -3.15 -1.35 -0.58
CA ILE A 59 -3.45 -1.73 0.81
C ILE A 59 -4.96 -1.75 1.06
N ARG A 60 -5.72 -0.86 0.42
CA ARG A 60 -7.19 -0.81 0.54
C ARG A 60 -7.85 -2.02 -0.09
N GLU A 61 -7.36 -2.43 -1.26
CA GLU A 61 -7.92 -3.53 -2.05
C GLU A 61 -6.76 -4.43 -2.48
N PRO A 62 -6.21 -5.22 -1.54
CA PRO A 62 -5.06 -6.05 -1.83
C PRO A 62 -5.43 -7.17 -2.79
N LYS A 63 -4.51 -7.44 -3.72
CA LYS A 63 -4.60 -8.54 -4.66
C LYS A 63 -3.45 -9.49 -4.41
N LEU A 64 -3.73 -10.79 -4.44
CA LEU A 64 -2.73 -11.82 -4.22
C LEU A 64 -1.66 -11.75 -5.32
N GLU A 65 -0.42 -11.82 -4.88
CA GLU A 65 0.78 -11.85 -5.70
C GLU A 65 1.86 -12.59 -4.88
N HIS A 66 2.95 -13.02 -5.48
CA HIS A 66 4.10 -13.48 -4.70
C HIS A 66 5.38 -13.41 -5.51
N TYR A 67 6.22 -12.42 -5.27
CA TYR A 67 7.53 -12.31 -5.90
C TYR A 67 8.62 -11.91 -4.88
N HIS A 68 9.87 -12.03 -5.33
CA HIS A 68 11.03 -11.71 -4.51
C HIS A 68 11.94 -10.70 -5.20
N PHE A 69 12.66 -9.90 -4.42
CA PHE A 69 13.78 -9.11 -4.92
C PHE A 69 14.89 -9.07 -3.87
N ARG A 70 16.12 -8.85 -4.31
CA ARG A 70 17.24 -8.66 -3.38
C ARG A 70 17.41 -7.20 -3.03
N MET A 71 17.54 -6.89 -1.75
CA MET A 71 17.68 -5.54 -1.23
C MET A 71 18.90 -5.41 -0.32
N GLN A 72 19.81 -4.51 -0.66
CA GLN A 72 20.83 -4.03 0.26
C GLN A 72 20.57 -2.57 0.62
N ILE A 73 20.66 -2.25 1.91
CA ILE A 73 20.60 -0.86 2.39
C ILE A 73 21.89 -0.57 3.15
N LEU A 74 22.56 0.52 2.78
CA LEU A 74 23.72 1.04 3.47
C LEU A 74 23.41 2.41 4.02
N VAL A 75 23.69 2.62 5.31
CA VAL A 75 23.58 3.94 5.94
C VAL A 75 24.97 4.38 6.37
N ASN A 76 25.47 5.48 5.80
CA ASN A 76 26.85 5.96 6.00
C ASN A 76 27.92 4.86 5.82
N GLY A 77 27.80 4.08 4.74
CA GLY A 77 28.71 2.99 4.41
C GLY A 77 28.55 1.71 5.25
N LYS A 78 27.67 1.68 6.26
CA LYS A 78 27.35 0.47 7.02
C LYS A 78 26.15 -0.23 6.39
N ALA A 79 26.34 -1.46 5.91
CA ALA A 79 25.25 -2.31 5.43
C ALA A 79 24.36 -2.76 6.59
N GLU A 80 23.06 -2.73 6.37
CA GLU A 80 22.06 -3.35 7.24
C GLU A 80 22.00 -4.85 6.97
N ASN A 81 21.88 -5.65 8.04
CA ASN A 81 21.75 -7.10 7.94
C ASN A 81 20.28 -7.51 8.16
N PHE A 82 19.60 -7.87 7.08
CA PHE A 82 18.20 -8.31 7.14
C PHE A 82 18.03 -9.74 7.68
N ALA A 83 19.11 -10.51 7.84
CA ALA A 83 19.07 -11.82 8.50
C ALA A 83 18.83 -11.74 10.01
N GLU A 84 18.96 -10.55 10.63
CA GLU A 84 18.73 -10.38 12.07
C GLU A 84 17.26 -10.66 12.45
N ASP A 85 17.04 -11.33 13.58
CA ASP A 85 15.70 -11.70 14.10
C ASP A 85 14.68 -10.55 14.11
N LYS A 86 15.13 -9.30 14.29
CA LYS A 86 14.26 -8.12 14.30
C LYS A 86 13.58 -7.88 12.94
N TYR A 87 14.13 -8.38 11.84
CA TYR A 87 13.55 -8.27 10.49
C TYR A 87 12.76 -9.51 10.07
N GLN A 88 13.08 -10.64 10.69
CA GLN A 88 12.49 -11.93 10.37
C GLN A 88 11.08 -12.06 10.95
N GLN A 89 10.23 -12.79 10.24
CA GLN A 89 8.93 -13.23 10.72
C GLN A 89 8.88 -14.75 10.73
N ASP A 90 8.26 -15.30 11.77
CA ASP A 90 7.96 -16.72 11.83
C ASP A 90 6.94 -17.04 10.74
N TYR A 91 7.41 -17.65 9.65
CA TYR A 91 6.58 -18.06 8.54
C TYR A 91 6.61 -19.57 8.41
N ALA A 92 5.43 -20.20 8.48
CA ALA A 92 5.33 -21.63 8.26
C ALA A 92 5.51 -21.92 6.76
N LYS A 93 6.54 -22.71 6.41
CA LYS A 93 6.97 -22.97 5.02
C LYS A 93 5.88 -23.60 4.14
N ASP A 94 4.86 -24.20 4.76
CA ASP A 94 3.69 -24.81 4.14
C ASP A 94 2.54 -23.82 3.83
N GLN A 95 2.70 -22.53 4.19
CA GLN A 95 1.68 -21.50 3.96
C GLN A 95 1.89 -20.67 2.70
N CYS A 96 2.52 -21.20 1.65
CA CYS A 96 2.36 -20.66 0.29
C CYS A 96 0.98 -21.04 -0.27
N ASN A 97 -0.07 -20.78 0.52
CA ASN A 97 -1.44 -21.13 0.19
C ASN A 97 -2.05 -20.06 -0.72
N ALA A 98 -3.12 -20.41 -1.42
CA ALA A 98 -3.84 -19.50 -2.32
C ALA A 98 -4.59 -18.36 -1.58
N ASN A 99 -4.36 -18.15 -0.28
CA ASN A 99 -4.97 -17.07 0.48
C ASN A 99 -4.02 -15.90 0.57
N LEU A 100 -4.58 -14.70 0.57
CA LEU A 100 -3.83 -13.47 0.78
C LEU A 100 -3.12 -13.49 2.15
N PRO A 101 -1.78 -13.37 2.20
CA PRO A 101 -1.06 -13.27 3.45
C PRO A 101 -1.49 -12.04 4.26
N GLU A 102 -1.46 -12.16 5.59
CA GLU A 102 -1.81 -11.04 6.48
C GLU A 102 -0.84 -9.87 6.32
N GLN A 103 0.44 -10.17 6.06
CA GLN A 103 1.50 -9.19 5.88
C GLN A 103 1.92 -9.13 4.40
N PRO A 104 2.01 -7.94 3.79
CA PRO A 104 2.37 -7.80 2.38
C PRO A 104 3.87 -7.94 2.09
N ILE A 105 4.71 -7.79 3.11
CA ILE A 105 6.17 -7.67 3.00
C ILE A 105 6.78 -8.42 4.17
N HIS A 106 7.77 -9.29 3.93
CA HIS A 106 8.54 -9.88 5.03
C HIS A 106 9.91 -10.45 4.60
N PHE A 107 10.74 -10.74 5.60
CA PHE A 107 11.87 -11.66 5.51
C PHE A 107 11.55 -12.88 6.39
N HIS A 108 11.89 -14.09 5.96
CA HIS A 108 11.61 -15.30 6.75
C HIS A 108 12.54 -16.49 6.46
N ASP A 109 13.58 -16.28 5.67
CA ASP A 109 14.53 -17.30 5.23
C ASP A 109 15.87 -17.21 5.97
N GLN A 110 16.00 -16.28 6.94
CA GLN A 110 17.25 -15.94 7.62
C GLN A 110 18.38 -15.54 6.66
N LYS A 111 18.03 -15.12 5.45
CA LYS A 111 19.00 -14.59 4.50
C LYS A 111 19.05 -13.09 4.62
N ASP A 112 20.25 -12.56 4.44
CA ASP A 112 20.36 -11.16 4.18
C ASP A 112 19.79 -10.91 2.78
N GLN A 113 19.20 -9.74 2.58
CA GLN A 113 18.82 -9.23 1.26
C GLN A 113 17.55 -9.81 0.61
N PHE A 114 17.01 -10.97 0.99
CA PHE A 114 15.90 -11.58 0.24
C PHE A 114 14.49 -11.11 0.69
N THR A 115 13.94 -10.10 0.00
CA THR A 115 12.66 -9.50 0.38
C THR A 115 11.49 -10.21 -0.29
N HIS A 116 10.47 -10.57 0.49
CA HIS A 116 9.25 -11.23 0.01
C HIS A 116 8.12 -10.23 -0.11
N ILE A 117 7.42 -10.24 -1.25
CA ILE A 117 6.26 -9.39 -1.51
C ILE A 117 5.08 -10.27 -1.90
N HIS A 118 3.94 -10.06 -1.25
CA HIS A 118 2.74 -10.91 -1.41
C HIS A 118 1.54 -10.22 -2.05
N TRP A 119 1.61 -8.91 -2.23
CA TRP A 119 0.51 -8.12 -2.77
C TRP A 119 0.97 -7.41 -4.06
N GLU A 120 0.07 -7.34 -5.05
CA GLU A 120 0.32 -6.67 -6.32
C GLU A 120 0.44 -5.15 -6.14
N GLY A 121 1.29 -4.49 -6.92
CA GLY A 121 1.37 -3.02 -6.94
C GLY A 121 2.21 -2.38 -5.82
N MET A 122 2.92 -3.19 -5.04
CA MET A 122 3.75 -2.70 -3.95
C MET A 122 4.92 -1.86 -4.46
N THR A 123 5.40 -0.92 -3.64
CA THR A 123 6.46 0.03 -3.99
C THR A 123 7.59 -0.03 -2.96
N GLY A 124 8.78 0.41 -3.34
CA GLY A 124 9.90 0.56 -2.41
C GLY A 124 9.63 1.55 -1.27
N GLY A 125 8.76 2.54 -1.50
CA GLY A 125 8.26 3.44 -0.45
C GLY A 125 7.48 2.71 0.65
N MET A 126 6.70 1.70 0.30
CA MET A 126 6.00 0.85 1.26
C MET A 126 6.96 -0.09 2.00
N VAL A 127 7.96 -0.65 1.31
CA VAL A 127 9.03 -1.47 1.94
C VAL A 127 9.78 -0.64 2.99
N MET A 128 10.23 0.57 2.64
CA MET A 128 10.90 1.47 3.58
C MET A 128 10.01 1.80 4.79
N LYS A 129 8.74 2.14 4.55
CA LYS A 129 7.80 2.45 5.63
C LYS A 129 7.57 1.26 6.54
N TYR A 130 7.51 0.06 5.99
CA TYR A 130 7.29 -1.18 6.73
C TYR A 130 8.36 -1.44 7.79
N TYR A 131 9.60 -1.02 7.52
CA TYR A 131 10.73 -1.17 8.44
C TYR A 131 11.19 0.12 9.14
N GLY A 132 10.47 1.24 8.99
CA GLY A 132 10.63 2.43 9.84
C GLY A 132 10.80 3.76 9.10
N TRP A 133 11.16 3.73 7.82
CA TRP A 133 11.38 4.93 7.02
C TRP A 133 10.12 5.40 6.30
N ASN A 134 9.38 6.32 6.92
CA ASN A 134 8.11 6.80 6.37
C ASN A 134 8.27 8.01 5.43
N TYR A 135 8.61 7.75 4.16
CA TYR A 135 8.67 8.78 3.11
C TYR A 135 7.39 8.94 2.28
N ILE A 136 6.39 8.09 2.51
CA ILE A 136 5.09 8.10 1.79
C ILE A 136 3.94 8.68 2.64
N GLY A 137 4.20 9.09 3.88
CA GLY A 137 3.21 9.67 4.78
C GLY A 137 2.14 8.66 5.25
N GLY A 138 0.91 9.13 5.45
CA GLY A 138 -0.22 8.30 5.86
C GLY A 138 -0.23 7.95 7.36
N ILE A 139 -0.85 6.81 7.68
CA ILE A 139 -1.11 6.40 9.08
C ILE A 139 0.18 5.98 9.78
N ASN A 140 0.32 6.36 11.06
CA ASN A 140 1.47 5.99 11.88
C ASN A 140 1.47 4.50 12.23
N LYS A 141 2.64 3.85 12.13
CA LYS A 141 2.84 2.41 12.37
C LYS A 141 1.92 1.49 11.55
N ALA A 142 1.50 1.94 10.37
CA ALA A 142 0.70 1.14 9.45
C ALA A 142 0.97 1.52 8.01
N LEU A 143 0.95 0.53 7.12
CA LEU A 143 0.83 0.78 5.69
C LEU A 143 -0.56 1.33 5.36
N GLY A 144 -1.58 0.91 6.10
CA GLY A 144 -2.91 1.51 6.15
C GLY A 144 -3.98 0.52 6.56
N TYR A 145 -5.13 0.50 5.88
CA TYR A 145 -6.25 -0.39 6.19
C TYR A 145 -6.75 -1.16 4.97
N LYS A 146 -7.00 -2.46 5.13
CA LYS A 146 -7.78 -3.23 4.17
C LYS A 146 -9.24 -2.80 4.25
N LEU A 147 -9.80 -2.43 3.10
CA LEU A 147 -11.16 -1.90 2.93
C LEU A 147 -11.94 -2.68 1.86
N ASP A 148 -11.40 -3.82 1.41
CA ASP A 148 -12.02 -4.78 0.52
C ASP A 148 -13.28 -5.42 1.14
N ASN A 149 -13.31 -5.55 2.47
CA ASN A 149 -14.49 -5.93 3.25
C ASN A 149 -14.82 -4.87 4.32
N LEU A 150 -15.87 -4.07 4.09
CA LEU A 150 -16.28 -3.02 5.04
C LEU A 150 -16.80 -3.56 6.38
N MET A 151 -17.16 -4.85 6.46
CA MET A 151 -17.55 -5.49 7.72
C MET A 151 -16.35 -6.00 8.53
N ASP A 152 -15.17 -6.07 7.91
CA ASP A 152 -13.93 -6.55 8.50
C ASP A 152 -12.75 -5.65 8.08
N VAL A 153 -12.78 -4.41 8.58
CA VAL A 153 -11.71 -3.44 8.31
C VAL A 153 -10.47 -3.82 9.12
N GLN A 154 -9.43 -4.29 8.43
CA GLN A 154 -8.20 -4.74 9.06
C GLN A 154 -7.10 -3.69 8.92
N LYS A 155 -6.36 -3.45 10.00
CA LYS A 155 -5.20 -2.56 9.98
C LYS A 155 -3.96 -3.33 9.55
N VAL A 156 -3.27 -2.85 8.52
CA VAL A 156 -2.01 -3.43 8.04
C VAL A 156 -0.87 -2.71 8.75
N ASN A 157 -0.39 -3.29 9.85
CA ASN A 157 0.68 -2.71 10.65
C ASN A 157 2.01 -2.75 9.89
N THR A 158 2.91 -1.81 10.22
CA THR A 158 4.33 -1.92 9.84
C THR A 158 5.02 -2.90 10.78
N HIS A 159 6.05 -3.61 10.31
CA HIS A 159 6.84 -4.54 11.14
C HIS A 159 7.49 -3.85 12.34
N GLY A 160 8.09 -2.69 12.10
CA GLY A 160 8.69 -1.91 13.17
C GLY A 160 9.53 -0.75 12.67
N ASN A 161 10.28 -0.15 13.59
CA ASN A 161 11.22 0.93 13.28
C ASN A 161 12.65 0.41 13.48
N PHE A 162 13.08 -0.43 12.55
CA PHE A 162 14.33 -1.19 12.64
C PHE A 162 15.43 -0.62 11.75
N LEU A 163 15.06 0.01 10.63
CA LEU A 163 16.04 0.67 9.77
C LEU A 163 16.80 1.74 10.55
N PRO A 164 18.13 1.86 10.38
CA PRO A 164 18.91 2.90 11.02
C PRO A 164 18.38 4.29 10.65
N ALA A 165 18.53 5.27 11.53
CA ALA A 165 18.15 6.64 11.20
C ALA A 165 18.95 7.15 10.00
N ALA A 166 18.27 7.70 8.99
CA ALA A 166 18.91 8.39 7.89
C ALA A 166 19.54 9.71 8.41
N PRO A 167 20.81 10.01 8.08
CA PRO A 167 21.42 11.29 8.44
C PRO A 167 20.69 12.48 7.82
N ASP A 168 20.65 13.61 8.51
CA ASP A 168 19.92 14.81 8.06
C ASP A 168 20.42 15.38 6.72
N ASP A 169 21.69 15.17 6.38
CA ASP A 169 22.32 15.61 5.13
C ASP A 169 22.50 14.49 4.10
N ALA A 170 21.96 13.30 4.36
CA ALA A 170 22.07 12.17 3.44
C ALA A 170 21.18 12.32 2.21
N GLN A 171 21.65 11.73 1.10
CA GLN A 171 20.89 11.51 -0.12
C GLN A 171 20.67 10.01 -0.31
N PHE A 172 19.67 9.66 -1.11
CA PHE A 172 19.39 8.28 -1.52
C PHE A 172 19.95 8.05 -2.92
N TYR A 173 20.97 7.20 -3.02
CA TYR A 173 21.50 6.71 -4.28
C TYR A 173 21.06 5.26 -4.46
N ILE A 174 20.25 5.01 -5.49
CA ILE A 174 19.60 3.72 -5.71
C ILE A 174 20.11 3.13 -7.01
N TYR A 175 20.51 1.86 -6.96
CA TYR A 175 21.03 1.14 -8.11
C TYR A 175 20.30 -0.18 -8.28
N THR A 176 19.99 -0.54 -9.52
CA THR A 176 19.42 -1.84 -9.91
C THR A 176 20.31 -2.54 -10.92
N GLY A 177 20.36 -3.87 -10.91
CA GLY A 177 21.11 -4.65 -11.88
C GLY A 177 22.02 -5.69 -11.21
N ASN A 178 23.25 -5.80 -11.72
CA ASN A 178 24.28 -6.71 -11.23
C ASN A 178 25.67 -6.05 -11.29
N GLU A 179 26.73 -6.80 -10.97
CA GLU A 179 28.11 -6.27 -10.95
C GLU A 179 28.57 -5.75 -12.31
N SER A 180 28.15 -6.41 -13.39
CA SER A 180 28.59 -6.11 -14.77
C SER A 180 27.77 -5.01 -15.45
N ASP A 181 26.48 -4.89 -15.10
CA ASP A 181 25.55 -3.92 -15.67
C ASP A 181 24.56 -3.46 -14.59
N TYR A 182 24.74 -2.23 -14.12
CA TYR A 182 23.84 -1.59 -13.17
C TYR A 182 23.41 -0.20 -13.63
N GLN A 183 22.25 0.22 -13.15
CA GLN A 183 21.65 1.49 -13.49
C GLN A 183 21.27 2.26 -12.24
N GLU A 184 21.59 3.55 -12.21
CA GLU A 184 21.08 4.46 -11.19
C GLU A 184 19.59 4.73 -11.43
N LYS A 185 18.79 4.61 -10.38
CA LYS A 185 17.36 4.93 -10.37
C LYS A 185 17.12 6.11 -9.43
N SER A 186 16.06 6.87 -9.68
CA SER A 186 15.72 7.98 -8.80
C SER A 186 15.06 7.48 -7.51
N PHE A 187 15.22 8.23 -6.43
CA PHE A 187 14.51 7.96 -5.18
C PHE A 187 12.98 8.05 -5.34
N ASP A 188 12.50 8.96 -6.19
CA ASP A 188 11.06 9.08 -6.45
C ASP A 188 10.50 7.87 -7.20
N ASP A 189 11.28 7.27 -8.11
CA ASP A 189 10.87 6.05 -8.79
C ASP A 189 10.77 4.88 -7.80
N TRP A 190 11.81 4.66 -6.99
CA TRP A 190 11.78 3.64 -5.93
C TRP A 190 10.61 3.83 -4.97
N LYS A 191 10.34 5.07 -4.58
CA LYS A 191 9.29 5.40 -3.62
C LYS A 191 7.88 5.16 -4.18
N ASN A 192 7.64 5.53 -5.44
CA ASN A 192 6.29 5.68 -5.99
C ASN A 192 5.93 4.68 -7.09
N GLN A 193 6.91 4.12 -7.80
CA GLN A 193 6.62 3.14 -8.85
C GLN A 193 6.37 1.76 -8.22
N ASP A 194 5.46 1.03 -8.85
CA ASP A 194 5.29 -0.40 -8.62
C ASP A 194 6.63 -1.13 -8.81
N LEU A 195 6.93 -2.11 -7.96
CA LEU A 195 8.21 -2.81 -7.95
C LEU A 195 8.48 -3.55 -9.26
N GLU A 196 7.46 -4.18 -9.88
CA GLU A 196 7.62 -4.85 -11.17
C GLU A 196 7.98 -3.84 -12.26
N GLN A 197 7.31 -2.68 -12.28
CA GLN A 197 7.67 -1.57 -13.18
C GLN A 197 9.07 -1.01 -12.89
N PHE A 198 9.41 -0.83 -11.61
CA PHE A 198 10.70 -0.27 -11.19
C PHE A 198 11.87 -1.15 -11.64
N PHE A 199 11.74 -2.47 -11.50
CA PHE A 199 12.73 -3.44 -11.95
C PHE A 199 12.62 -3.75 -13.46
N GLY A 200 11.47 -3.49 -14.07
CA GLY A 200 11.20 -3.83 -15.47
C GLY A 200 11.01 -5.33 -15.69
N ASN A 201 10.57 -6.06 -14.66
CA ASN A 201 10.35 -7.50 -14.69
C ASN A 201 9.02 -7.84 -14.02
N THR A 202 8.25 -8.72 -14.65
CA THR A 202 6.91 -9.11 -14.19
C THR A 202 6.95 -10.47 -13.51
N SER A 203 6.22 -10.58 -12.41
CA SER A 203 5.96 -11.79 -11.66
C SER A 203 5.40 -12.90 -12.55
N ASN A 204 5.91 -14.12 -12.37
CA ASN A 204 5.35 -15.32 -13.00
C ASN A 204 4.27 -16.00 -12.14
N PHE A 205 3.82 -15.36 -11.07
CA PHE A 205 2.86 -15.95 -10.14
C PHE A 205 1.46 -16.11 -10.79
N PRO A 206 0.78 -17.26 -10.60
CA PRO A 206 -0.48 -17.55 -11.31
C PRO A 206 -1.62 -16.53 -11.09
N ALA A 207 -1.68 -15.88 -9.91
CA ALA A 207 -2.72 -14.89 -9.63
C ALA A 207 -2.53 -13.59 -10.43
N HIS A 208 -1.33 -13.30 -10.92
CA HIS A 208 -1.02 -12.09 -11.68
C HIS A 208 -1.92 -11.94 -12.92
N GLU A 209 -2.12 -13.02 -13.68
CA GLU A 209 -3.03 -13.01 -14.84
C GLU A 209 -4.51 -12.97 -14.44
N GLN A 210 -4.88 -13.59 -13.31
CA GLN A 210 -6.24 -13.52 -12.78
C GLN A 210 -6.61 -12.09 -12.37
N ASN A 211 -5.65 -11.36 -11.80
CA ASN A 211 -5.83 -9.97 -11.37
C ASN A 211 -6.13 -9.02 -12.54
N LYS A 212 -5.59 -9.31 -13.74
CA LYS A 212 -5.88 -8.57 -14.99
C LYS A 212 -7.29 -8.82 -15.53
N GLN A 213 -7.89 -9.97 -15.21
CA GLN A 213 -9.19 -10.40 -15.74
C GLN A 213 -10.40 -9.94 -14.90
N THR A 214 -10.18 -9.18 -13.82
CA THR A 214 -11.28 -8.80 -12.90
C THR A 214 -12.20 -7.74 -13.50
N SER A 215 -13.37 -8.17 -13.99
CA SER A 215 -14.49 -7.27 -14.32
C SER A 215 -15.24 -6.86 -13.03
N LEU A 216 -15.97 -5.73 -13.04
CA LEU A 216 -16.80 -5.28 -11.91
C LEU A 216 -17.80 -6.34 -11.40
N LEU A 217 -18.16 -7.33 -12.24
CA LEU A 217 -19.06 -8.42 -11.88
C LEU A 217 -18.37 -9.53 -11.07
N ASP A 218 -17.07 -9.78 -11.30
CA ASP A 218 -16.31 -10.82 -10.58
C ASP A 218 -16.01 -10.42 -9.13
N ARG A 219 -16.06 -9.11 -8.83
CA ARG A 219 -15.97 -8.56 -7.46
C ARG A 219 -17.20 -8.90 -6.59
N VAL A 220 -18.34 -9.23 -7.21
CA VAL A 220 -19.58 -9.61 -6.51
C VAL A 220 -19.72 -11.13 -6.42
N PHE A 221 -19.06 -11.88 -7.30
CA PHE A 221 -19.07 -13.34 -7.32
C PHE A 221 -17.65 -13.89 -7.53
N PRO A 222 -16.83 -13.96 -6.46
CA PRO A 222 -15.45 -14.42 -6.58
C PRO A 222 -15.42 -15.87 -7.06
N LYS A 223 -14.77 -16.10 -8.20
CA LYS A 223 -14.43 -17.44 -8.68
C LYS A 223 -13.14 -17.87 -7.99
N ALA A 224 -13.23 -18.81 -7.05
CA ALA A 224 -12.06 -19.51 -6.55
C ALA A 224 -11.52 -20.42 -7.67
N SER A 225 -10.30 -20.16 -8.13
CA SER A 225 -9.54 -21.08 -8.98
C SER A 225 -8.34 -21.56 -8.19
N ALA A 226 -8.39 -22.80 -7.71
CA ALA A 226 -7.29 -23.42 -6.95
C ALA A 226 -6.14 -23.89 -7.86
N HIS A 227 -6.30 -23.81 -9.19
CA HIS A 227 -5.28 -24.20 -10.16
C HIS A 227 -5.30 -23.21 -11.32
N GLY A 228 -4.23 -22.40 -11.43
CA GLY A 228 -3.86 -21.81 -12.71
C GLY A 228 -3.34 -22.94 -13.58
N GLY A 229 -4.12 -23.33 -14.58
CA GLY A 229 -3.75 -24.39 -15.49
C GLY A 229 -2.55 -24.00 -16.34
N VAL A 230 -1.37 -24.45 -15.92
CA VAL A 230 -0.40 -25.09 -16.79
C VAL A 230 0.01 -26.35 -16.05
N GLU A 231 -0.08 -27.49 -16.70
CA GLU A 231 0.42 -28.75 -16.15
C GLU A 231 1.88 -28.55 -15.71
N ASP A 232 2.21 -28.92 -14.47
CA ASP A 232 3.58 -29.07 -13.95
C ASP A 232 4.32 -30.24 -14.64
N GLY A 233 4.28 -30.26 -15.98
CA GLY A 233 4.75 -31.37 -16.78
C GLY A 233 4.53 -31.14 -18.27
N ASN A 234 5.29 -30.22 -18.86
CA ASN A 234 5.67 -30.32 -20.27
C ASN A 234 6.89 -29.44 -20.57
N ASP A 235 8.09 -29.96 -20.32
CA ASP A 235 9.10 -30.31 -21.32
C ASP A 235 9.19 -29.43 -22.58
N GLY A 236 9.07 -28.11 -22.44
CA GLY A 236 9.34 -27.16 -23.52
C GLY A 236 10.76 -27.30 -24.05
N GLU A 237 10.91 -27.31 -25.38
CA GLU A 237 12.12 -27.66 -26.15
C GLU A 237 13.47 -27.16 -25.60
N PRO A 238 14.57 -27.93 -25.79
CA PRO A 238 15.83 -27.77 -25.09
C PRO A 238 16.63 -26.57 -25.63
N GLY A 239 16.36 -25.39 -25.08
CA GLY A 239 17.43 -24.44 -24.79
C GLY A 239 17.97 -24.79 -23.40
N GLU A 240 19.28 -24.98 -23.25
CA GLU A 240 19.91 -25.16 -21.94
C GLU A 240 19.74 -23.87 -21.12
N GLU A 241 18.61 -23.74 -20.43
CA GLU A 241 18.42 -22.76 -19.37
C GLU A 241 19.55 -22.95 -18.36
N THR A 242 20.26 -21.88 -18.05
CA THR A 242 21.29 -21.91 -17.02
C THR A 242 20.66 -22.16 -15.65
N GLU A 243 21.39 -22.76 -14.71
CA GLU A 243 20.85 -22.97 -13.35
C GLU A 243 20.47 -21.63 -12.68
N GLU A 244 21.13 -20.52 -13.01
CA GLU A 244 20.76 -19.19 -12.50
C GLU A 244 19.41 -18.70 -13.03
N GLU A 245 19.14 -18.88 -14.33
CA GLU A 245 17.84 -18.55 -14.94
C GLU A 245 16.72 -19.40 -14.33
N LYS A 246 16.97 -20.70 -14.18
CA LYS A 246 16.04 -21.64 -13.55
C LYS A 246 15.74 -21.26 -12.11
N LEU A 247 16.77 -20.94 -11.31
CA LEU A 247 16.60 -20.50 -9.93
C LEU A 247 15.88 -19.16 -9.84
N THR A 248 16.15 -18.23 -10.75
CA THR A 248 15.44 -16.94 -10.85
C THR A 248 13.96 -17.15 -11.10
N ARG A 249 13.62 -18.07 -12.03
CA ARG A 249 12.24 -18.43 -12.36
C ARG A 249 11.53 -19.11 -11.18
N ILE A 250 12.16 -20.12 -10.57
CA ILE A 250 11.60 -20.87 -9.44
C ILE A 250 11.38 -19.96 -8.23
N ASN A 251 12.31 -19.04 -7.98
CA ASN A 251 12.19 -18.06 -6.92
C ASN A 251 11.32 -16.86 -7.32
N ASN A 252 10.71 -16.78 -8.51
CA ASN A 252 10.01 -15.58 -8.98
C ASN A 252 10.74 -14.25 -8.64
N MET A 253 12.04 -14.23 -8.92
CA MET A 253 12.94 -13.13 -8.55
C MET A 253 12.85 -12.01 -9.59
N ILE A 254 12.36 -10.84 -9.19
CA ILE A 254 12.11 -9.73 -10.12
C ILE A 254 13.28 -8.75 -10.24
N GLY A 255 14.25 -8.75 -9.31
CA GLY A 255 15.44 -7.92 -9.45
C GLY A 255 16.30 -7.77 -8.21
N ASN A 256 17.33 -6.92 -8.32
CA ASN A 256 18.23 -6.55 -7.23
C ASN A 256 18.25 -5.04 -7.08
N VAL A 257 18.31 -4.55 -5.85
CA VAL A 257 18.46 -3.14 -5.52
C VAL A 257 19.51 -2.93 -4.43
N VAL A 258 20.39 -1.96 -4.64
CA VAL A 258 21.34 -1.46 -3.63
C VAL A 258 21.04 0.00 -3.36
N ILE A 259 20.79 0.34 -2.09
CA ILE A 259 20.42 1.67 -1.64
C ILE A 259 21.51 2.22 -0.72
N PHE A 260 22.17 3.30 -1.14
CA PHE A 260 23.10 4.04 -0.32
C PHE A 260 22.40 5.28 0.25
N VAL A 261 22.43 5.41 1.58
CA VAL A 261 21.90 6.54 2.33
C VAL A 261 23.08 7.25 2.99
N GLN A 262 23.62 8.23 2.29
CA GLN A 262 24.86 8.92 2.66
C GLN A 262 24.95 10.27 1.96
N LYS A 263 25.83 11.14 2.44
CA LYS A 263 26.02 12.50 1.90
C LYS A 263 26.56 12.49 0.46
N ASP A 264 27.61 11.72 0.23
CA ASP A 264 28.35 11.71 -1.03
C ASP A 264 27.97 10.50 -1.89
N LYS A 265 27.91 10.69 -3.20
CA LYS A 265 27.59 9.62 -4.15
C LYS A 265 28.57 8.46 -4.03
N PRO A 266 28.12 7.19 -3.99
CA PRO A 266 29.04 6.06 -3.97
C PRO A 266 29.88 6.01 -5.24
N THR A 267 31.10 5.50 -5.11
CA THR A 267 32.00 5.23 -6.24
C THR A 267 31.54 4.00 -7.03
N ASP A 268 31.93 3.91 -8.30
CA ASP A 268 31.69 2.73 -9.15
C ASP A 268 32.16 1.42 -8.48
N GLN A 269 33.33 1.46 -7.85
CA GLN A 269 33.87 0.32 -7.11
C GLN A 269 32.95 -0.08 -5.94
N GLN A 270 32.48 0.87 -5.13
CA GLN A 270 31.58 0.56 -4.02
C GLN A 270 30.25 -0.02 -4.51
N ILE A 271 29.76 0.39 -5.67
CA ILE A 271 28.52 -0.15 -6.25
C ILE A 271 28.74 -1.60 -6.70
N LYS A 272 29.82 -1.86 -7.44
CA LYS A 272 30.18 -3.20 -7.92
C LYS A 272 30.43 -4.18 -6.79
N GLU A 273 31.17 -3.76 -5.76
CA GLU A 273 31.40 -4.57 -4.55
C GLU A 273 30.06 -5.02 -3.93
N ARG A 274 29.05 -4.16 -3.89
CA ARG A 274 27.73 -4.54 -3.35
C ARG A 274 26.99 -5.53 -4.23
N PHE A 275 27.03 -5.39 -5.54
CA PHE A 275 26.42 -6.37 -6.42
C PHE A 275 27.17 -7.71 -6.42
N ASN A 276 28.49 -7.70 -6.22
CA ASN A 276 29.30 -8.91 -6.05
C ASN A 276 29.06 -9.61 -4.69
N ASP A 277 28.62 -8.86 -3.67
CA ASP A 277 28.25 -9.38 -2.35
C ASP A 277 26.81 -9.94 -2.28
N LEU A 278 26.11 -10.05 -3.42
CA LEU A 278 24.78 -10.68 -3.45
C LEU A 278 24.89 -12.18 -3.14
N GLU A 279 24.10 -12.66 -2.17
CA GLU A 279 24.05 -14.09 -1.85
C GLU A 279 23.62 -14.91 -3.08
N PRO A 280 24.19 -16.09 -3.38
CA PRO A 280 23.71 -16.95 -4.45
C PRO A 280 22.23 -17.33 -4.27
N LEU A 281 21.48 -17.48 -5.39
CA LEU A 281 20.14 -18.05 -5.30
C LEU A 281 20.27 -19.50 -4.82
N SER A 282 19.37 -19.91 -3.93
CA SER A 282 19.19 -21.32 -3.58
C SER A 282 17.86 -21.79 -4.14
N ASP A 283 17.62 -23.10 -4.07
CA ASP A 283 16.28 -23.65 -4.24
C ASP A 283 15.28 -22.87 -3.38
N SER A 284 14.11 -22.58 -3.96
CA SER A 284 13.08 -21.79 -3.29
C SER A 284 12.64 -22.48 -2.01
N THR A 285 12.61 -21.73 -0.91
CA THR A 285 11.95 -22.18 0.33
C THR A 285 10.44 -21.95 0.29
N CYS A 286 9.96 -21.30 -0.76
CA CYS A 286 8.60 -20.82 -0.96
C CYS A 286 8.04 -21.50 -2.21
N GLY A 287 7.35 -22.62 -2.02
CA GLY A 287 6.94 -23.52 -3.09
C GLY A 287 7.81 -24.77 -3.09
N GLY A 288 7.33 -25.79 -2.37
CA GLY A 288 7.83 -27.15 -2.54
C GLY A 288 7.31 -27.78 -3.82
#